data_AF-A0A959XTR7-F1
#
_entry.id   AF-A0A959XTR7-F1
#
_cell.length_a   1.000
_cell.length_b   1.000
_cell.length_c   1.000
_cell.angle_alpha   90.00
_cell.angle_beta   90.00
_cell.angle_gamma   90.00
#
_symmetry.space_group_name_H-M   'P 1'
#
loop_
_entity.id
_entity.type
_entity.pdbx_description
1 polymer ?
#
loop_
_entity_poly.entity_id
_entity_poly.type
_entity_poly.pdbx_seq_one_letter_code
_entity_poly.pdbx_strand_id
1 'polypeptide(L)'
;MARKRAKLADCPNCGHQLAQADNYCARCGQENHTHKLPVHHFLVELLSGLFNFDTKLLRTLHDLFWPPGLVVREFNANKRVRYVPPLRLYLFTSVLFFILLAWTTSRLEIGDNDVVVVNSADDEQVQGLRLDFGEDGELSDSTLSALSEYPGLTDHLIDSALVVAGIEPGFWARAAVRVGVKARAGSNGKGAYIQEIFAQFSKLMFILLPLFALLLYLLHLGSGLYYTEHLVFALYFHTVVFIFIAVRLVAGQLFELEDPRAVLTLITLIYLTWSMRVAYQRPWWSTALRTIILVVLYFILVILGFGAAAVLGAF
;
A
#
# COMPACT_ATOMS: atom_id res chain seq x y z
N MET A 1 31.13 -7.71 -22.90
CA MET A 1 31.99 -6.53 -22.62
C MET A 1 31.97 -6.25 -21.12
N ALA A 2 33.09 -6.41 -20.42
CA ALA A 2 33.19 -6.07 -19.00
C ALA A 2 33.05 -4.55 -18.85
N ARG A 3 31.89 -4.08 -18.38
CA ARG A 3 31.71 -2.66 -18.02
C ARG A 3 32.83 -2.29 -17.04
N LYS A 4 33.70 -1.33 -17.41
CA LYS A 4 34.68 -0.72 -16.49
C LYS A 4 33.91 -0.14 -15.31
N ARG A 5 33.79 -0.91 -14.24
CA ARG A 5 33.21 -0.45 -12.98
C ARG A 5 34.19 0.56 -12.41
N ALA A 6 33.77 1.81 -12.24
CA ALA A 6 34.60 2.77 -11.52
C ALA A 6 34.70 2.28 -10.07
N LYS A 7 35.92 2.00 -9.63
CA LYS A 7 36.23 1.45 -8.30
C LYS A 7 36.71 2.59 -7.41
N LEU A 8 36.26 2.58 -6.16
CA LEU A 8 36.67 3.54 -5.14
C LEU A 8 38.00 3.11 -4.53
N ALA A 9 38.84 4.09 -4.17
CA ALA A 9 40.12 3.86 -3.48
C ALA A 9 39.91 3.54 -1.99
N ASP A 10 38.81 4.02 -1.39
CA ASP A 10 38.46 3.75 0.00
C ASP A 10 37.06 3.14 0.10
N CYS A 11 36.89 2.19 1.02
CA CYS A 11 35.61 1.56 1.27
C CYS A 11 34.63 2.53 1.95
N PRO A 12 33.45 2.82 1.39
CA PRO A 12 32.51 3.79 1.96
C PRO A 12 31.91 3.35 3.30
N ASN A 13 31.86 2.04 3.60
CA ASN A 13 31.33 1.53 4.88
C ASN A 13 32.36 1.54 6.02
N CYS A 14 33.60 1.08 5.80
CA CYS A 14 34.59 0.90 6.87
C CYS A 14 35.85 1.76 6.74
N GLY A 15 36.00 2.53 5.66
CA GLY A 15 37.18 3.36 5.39
C GLY A 15 38.45 2.57 5.07
N HIS A 16 38.37 1.25 4.87
CA HIS A 16 39.52 0.45 4.48
C HIS A 16 39.94 0.79 3.04
N GLN A 17 41.23 0.99 2.83
CA GLN A 17 41.80 1.26 1.51
C GLN A 17 41.66 0.02 0.61
N LEU A 18 41.22 0.20 -0.62
CA LEU A 18 40.93 -0.85 -1.59
C LEU A 18 41.91 -0.75 -2.76
N ALA A 19 42.50 -1.87 -3.15
CA ALA A 19 43.30 -1.93 -4.36
C ALA A 19 42.38 -1.83 -5.59
N GLN A 20 42.92 -1.33 -6.71
CA GLN A 20 42.16 -1.20 -7.96
C GLN A 20 41.67 -2.56 -8.51
N ALA A 21 42.31 -3.67 -8.10
CA ALA A 21 41.89 -5.03 -8.43
C ALA A 21 40.73 -5.52 -7.56
N ASP A 22 40.51 -4.97 -6.37
CA ASP A 22 39.54 -5.47 -5.40
C ASP A 22 38.11 -5.23 -5.88
N ASN A 23 37.31 -6.29 -5.92
CA ASN A 23 35.87 -6.22 -6.20
C ASN A 23 35.04 -6.14 -4.91
N TYR A 24 35.60 -6.55 -3.78
CA TYR A 24 34.96 -6.54 -2.47
C TYR A 24 35.97 -6.09 -1.41
N CYS A 25 35.49 -5.39 -0.39
CA CYS A 25 36.31 -5.01 0.75
C CYS A 25 36.64 -6.22 1.63
N ALA A 26 37.92 -6.51 1.82
CA ALA A 26 38.37 -7.63 2.66
C ALA A 26 37.96 -7.50 4.14
N ARG A 27 37.76 -6.26 4.64
CA ARG A 27 37.42 -6.01 6.05
C ARG A 27 35.93 -6.12 6.36
N CYS A 28 35.06 -5.67 5.46
CA CYS A 28 33.61 -5.58 5.73
C CYS A 28 32.74 -6.27 4.69
N GLY A 29 33.30 -6.82 3.61
CA GLY A 29 32.57 -7.53 2.57
C GLY A 29 31.80 -6.65 1.57
N GLN A 30 31.95 -5.32 1.61
CA GLN A 30 31.24 -4.44 0.67
C GLN A 30 31.77 -4.54 -0.76
N GLU A 31 30.87 -4.74 -1.73
CA GLU A 31 31.18 -4.69 -3.15
C GLU A 31 31.68 -3.29 -3.56
N ASN A 32 32.80 -3.25 -4.28
CA ASN A 32 33.46 -2.05 -4.76
C ASN A 32 32.99 -1.72 -6.19
N HIS A 33 31.86 -1.03 -6.28
CA HIS A 33 31.32 -0.51 -7.55
C HIS A 33 30.68 0.87 -7.40
N THR A 34 30.60 1.64 -8.48
CA THR A 34 29.84 2.89 -8.52
C THR A 34 28.34 2.66 -8.60
N HIS A 35 27.61 3.63 -8.03
CA HIS A 35 26.16 3.71 -7.72
C HIS A 35 25.13 3.22 -8.77
N LYS A 36 25.54 2.86 -9.99
CA LYS A 36 24.64 2.55 -11.10
C LYS A 36 24.28 1.07 -11.13
N LEU A 37 23.57 0.59 -10.11
CA LEU A 37 23.00 -0.75 -10.16
C LEU A 37 21.63 -0.73 -10.85
N PRO A 38 21.42 -1.56 -11.89
CA PRO A 38 20.11 -1.75 -12.48
C PRO A 38 19.17 -2.49 -11.51
N VAL A 39 17.87 -2.25 -11.66
CA VAL A 39 16.79 -2.83 -10.82
C VAL A 39 16.88 -4.37 -10.71
N HIS A 40 17.37 -5.06 -11.75
CA HIS A 40 17.48 -6.52 -11.75
C HIS A 40 18.41 -7.07 -10.67
N HIS A 41 19.41 -6.31 -10.20
CA HIS A 41 20.32 -6.79 -9.17
C HIS A 41 19.59 -7.06 -7.85
N PHE A 42 18.59 -6.24 -7.54
CA PHE A 42 17.76 -6.40 -6.34
C PHE A 42 16.92 -7.68 -6.39
N LEU A 43 16.48 -8.12 -7.57
CA LEU A 43 15.70 -9.36 -7.74
C LEU A 43 16.53 -10.62 -7.48
N VAL A 44 17.81 -10.62 -7.87
CA VAL A 44 18.71 -11.76 -7.60
C VAL A 44 19.07 -11.84 -6.12
N GLU A 45 19.32 -10.68 -5.49
CA GLU A 45 19.66 -10.59 -4.06
C GLU A 45 18.47 -10.94 -3.13
N LEU A 46 17.25 -10.88 -3.66
CA LEU A 46 16.01 -11.33 -3.02
C LEU A 46 16.01 -12.85 -2.80
N LEU A 47 16.27 -13.63 -3.85
CA LEU A 47 16.16 -15.09 -3.84
C LEU A 47 17.24 -15.75 -2.96
N SER A 48 18.45 -15.18 -2.95
CA SER A 48 19.59 -15.71 -2.19
C SER A 48 19.53 -15.43 -0.68
N GLY A 49 18.56 -14.60 -0.25
CA GLY A 49 18.62 -13.92 1.04
C GLY A 49 17.58 -14.29 2.08
N LEU A 50 16.53 -15.03 1.70
CA LEU A 50 15.30 -15.19 2.50
C LEU A 50 15.47 -16.00 3.79
N PHE A 51 16.54 -16.80 3.95
CA PHE A 51 16.70 -17.73 5.08
C PHE A 51 17.85 -17.41 6.04
N ASN A 52 18.50 -16.24 5.94
CA ASN A 52 19.56 -15.84 6.88
C ASN A 52 19.06 -14.75 7.84
N PHE A 53 18.60 -15.15 9.03
CA PHE A 53 18.36 -14.22 10.13
C PHE A 53 19.71 -13.76 10.71
N ASP A 54 20.06 -12.51 10.43
CA ASP A 54 21.37 -11.90 10.71
C ASP A 54 21.23 -10.84 11.82
N THR A 55 22.27 -10.65 12.64
CA THR A 55 22.43 -9.53 13.58
C THR A 55 22.16 -8.17 12.92
N LYS A 56 22.33 -8.07 11.59
CA LYS A 56 21.94 -6.92 10.77
C LYS A 56 20.45 -6.56 10.89
N LEU A 57 19.54 -7.51 11.11
CA LEU A 57 18.11 -7.22 11.22
C LEU A 57 17.81 -6.32 12.40
N LEU A 58 18.27 -6.69 13.60
CA LEU A 58 18.06 -5.91 14.82
C LEU A 58 18.68 -4.52 14.70
N ARG A 59 19.89 -4.43 14.12
CA ARG A 59 20.53 -3.14 13.84
C ARG A 59 19.73 -2.30 12.86
N THR A 60 19.20 -2.90 11.80
CA THR A 60 18.39 -2.20 10.80
C THR A 60 17.09 -1.69 11.42
N LEU A 61 16.40 -2.52 12.20
CA LEU A 61 15.19 -2.11 12.93
C LEU A 61 15.49 -0.97 13.91
N HIS A 62 16.56 -1.08 14.71
CA HIS A 62 16.97 -0.03 15.62
C HIS A 62 17.23 1.29 14.87
N ASP A 63 18.08 1.28 13.85
CA ASP A 63 18.46 2.48 13.09
C ASP A 63 17.31 2.99 12.18
N LEU A 64 16.26 2.19 11.97
CA LEU A 64 15.05 2.59 11.27
C LEU A 64 14.15 3.47 12.15
N PHE A 65 14.05 3.16 13.45
CA PHE A 65 13.25 3.93 14.41
C PHE A 65 14.03 5.04 15.12
N TRP A 66 15.35 4.87 15.31
CA TRP A 66 16.14 5.77 16.16
C TRP A 66 17.54 6.07 15.60
N PRO A 67 17.76 7.21 14.92
CA PRO A 67 16.80 8.22 14.45
C PRO A 67 16.14 7.84 13.11
N PRO A 68 14.88 8.28 12.88
CA PRO A 68 14.15 7.94 11.66
C PRO A 68 14.86 8.48 10.41
N GLY A 69 14.92 7.66 9.37
CA GLY A 69 15.57 8.01 8.09
C GLY A 69 17.09 7.84 8.06
N LEU A 70 17.72 7.43 9.17
CA LEU A 70 19.18 7.19 9.23
C LEU A 70 19.62 6.14 8.21
N VAL A 71 18.93 5.00 8.15
CA VAL A 71 19.26 3.89 7.23
C VAL A 71 19.28 4.38 5.78
N VAL A 72 18.31 5.21 5.39
CA VAL A 72 18.22 5.77 4.04
C VAL A 72 19.35 6.76 3.79
N ARG A 73 19.67 7.61 4.77
CA ARG A 73 20.80 8.55 4.66
C ARG A 73 22.13 7.82 4.47
N GLU A 74 22.39 6.77 5.26
CA GLU A 74 23.61 5.97 5.13
C GLU A 74 23.63 5.19 3.80
N PHE A 75 22.47 4.72 3.31
CA PHE A 75 22.35 4.12 1.98
C PHE A 75 22.70 5.12 0.87
N ASN A 76 22.20 6.36 0.95
CA ASN A 76 22.53 7.46 0.03
C ASN A 76 24.02 7.83 0.09
N ALA A 77 24.67 7.62 1.24
CA ALA A 77 26.12 7.76 1.43
C ALA A 77 26.93 6.50 1.01
N ASN A 78 26.28 5.56 0.31
CA ASN A 78 26.86 4.32 -0.19
C ASN A 78 27.35 3.33 0.89
N LYS A 79 26.77 3.36 2.10
CA LYS A 79 27.07 2.43 3.19
C LYS A 79 26.03 1.32 3.28
N ARG A 80 26.18 0.28 2.44
CA ARG A 80 25.09 -0.70 2.17
C ARG A 80 25.16 -1.99 2.97
N VAL A 81 26.36 -2.48 3.30
CA VAL A 81 26.53 -3.80 3.97
C VAL A 81 26.07 -3.81 5.43
N ARG A 82 26.01 -2.64 6.07
CA ARG A 82 25.64 -2.50 7.48
C ARG A 82 24.18 -2.90 7.74
N TYR A 83 23.31 -2.77 6.75
CA TYR A 83 21.86 -2.93 6.88
C TYR A 83 21.35 -4.11 6.06
N VAL A 84 20.19 -4.64 6.45
CA VAL A 84 19.48 -5.64 5.65
C VAL A 84 19.07 -5.00 4.32
N PRO A 85 19.21 -5.69 3.17
CA PRO A 85 18.75 -5.17 1.89
C PRO A 85 17.28 -4.70 1.96
N PRO A 86 16.94 -3.49 1.49
CA PRO A 86 15.62 -2.88 1.73
C PRO A 86 14.46 -3.73 1.21
N LEU A 87 14.63 -4.31 0.02
CA LEU A 87 13.61 -5.16 -0.62
C LEU A 87 13.36 -6.44 0.19
N ARG A 88 14.41 -7.05 0.74
CA ARG A 88 14.30 -8.25 1.57
C ARG A 88 13.53 -7.94 2.86
N LEU A 89 13.87 -6.84 3.53
CA LEU A 89 13.18 -6.42 4.74
C LEU A 89 11.70 -6.16 4.46
N TYR A 90 11.40 -5.40 3.40
CA TYR A 90 10.04 -5.11 2.98
C TYR A 90 9.25 -6.41 2.74
N LEU A 91 9.71 -7.32 1.88
CA LEU A 91 8.98 -8.57 1.61
C LEU A 91 8.76 -9.42 2.86
N PHE A 92 9.78 -9.55 3.69
CA PHE A 92 9.67 -10.29 4.95
C PHE A 92 8.58 -9.68 5.84
N THR A 93 8.60 -8.35 6.03
CA THR A 93 7.56 -7.67 6.82
C THR A 93 6.18 -7.72 6.18
N SER A 94 6.08 -7.65 4.86
CA SER A 94 4.80 -7.78 4.12
C SER A 94 4.18 -9.15 4.35
N VAL A 95 4.96 -10.23 4.24
CA VAL A 95 4.47 -11.59 4.47
C VAL A 95 3.94 -11.74 5.90
N LEU A 96 4.70 -11.30 6.90
CA LEU A 96 4.25 -11.32 8.29
C LEU A 96 3.00 -10.47 8.50
N PHE A 97 2.97 -9.27 7.93
CA PHE A 97 1.85 -8.34 8.03
C PHE A 97 0.58 -8.93 7.41
N PHE A 98 0.65 -9.53 6.22
CA PHE A 98 -0.52 -10.11 5.56
C PHE A 98 -1.01 -11.38 6.26
N ILE A 99 -0.12 -12.19 6.83
CA ILE A 99 -0.51 -13.32 7.70
C ILE A 99 -1.26 -12.81 8.93
N LEU A 100 -0.72 -11.80 9.61
CA LEU A 100 -1.36 -11.20 10.78
C LEU A 100 -2.71 -10.56 10.41
N LEU A 101 -2.76 -9.83 9.31
CA LEU A 101 -3.99 -9.19 8.82
C LEU A 101 -5.04 -10.24 8.50
N ALA A 102 -4.70 -11.30 7.74
CA ALA A 102 -5.62 -12.39 7.42
C ALA A 102 -6.12 -13.10 8.68
N TRP A 103 -5.25 -13.31 9.67
CA TRP A 103 -5.63 -13.88 10.94
C TRP A 103 -6.60 -12.97 11.71
N THR A 104 -6.32 -11.66 11.79
CA THR A 104 -7.23 -10.71 12.44
C THR A 104 -8.56 -10.58 11.71
N THR A 105 -8.58 -10.56 10.38
CA THR A 105 -9.83 -10.44 9.61
C THR A 105 -10.67 -11.70 9.64
N SER A 106 -10.05 -12.88 9.75
CA SER A 106 -10.79 -14.14 9.94
C SER A 106 -11.54 -14.21 11.28
N ARG A 107 -11.16 -13.39 12.27
CA ARG A 107 -11.83 -13.28 13.58
C ARG A 107 -12.89 -12.19 13.65
N LEU A 108 -13.00 -11.34 12.62
CA LEU A 108 -14.12 -10.42 12.49
C LEU A 108 -15.33 -11.25 12.03
N GLU A 109 -16.03 -11.88 12.96
CA GLU A 109 -17.41 -12.32 12.74
C GLU A 109 -18.22 -11.05 12.43
N ILE A 110 -18.59 -10.85 11.17
CA ILE A 110 -19.60 -9.85 10.81
C ILE A 110 -20.90 -10.39 11.41
N GLY A 111 -21.30 -9.84 12.56
CA GLY A 111 -22.55 -10.20 13.22
C GLY A 111 -23.70 -10.09 12.22
N ASP A 112 -24.38 -11.21 12.03
CA ASP A 112 -25.56 -11.36 11.18
C ASP A 112 -26.76 -10.66 11.83
N ASN A 113 -26.72 -9.33 11.91
CA ASN A 113 -27.83 -8.52 12.39
C ASN A 113 -28.34 -7.66 11.25
N ASP A 114 -29.37 -8.21 10.59
CA ASP A 114 -30.54 -7.57 9.98
C ASP A 114 -30.87 -8.19 8.63
N VAL A 115 -31.35 -9.43 8.66
CA VAL A 115 -32.26 -9.94 7.62
C VAL A 115 -33.59 -9.21 7.81
N VAL A 116 -33.75 -8.06 7.17
CA VAL A 116 -35.06 -7.41 7.04
C VAL A 116 -35.86 -8.18 5.99
N VAL A 117 -36.66 -9.15 6.44
CA VAL A 117 -37.70 -9.77 5.61
C VAL A 117 -38.81 -8.74 5.41
N VAL A 118 -38.79 -8.02 4.28
CA VAL A 118 -39.93 -7.20 3.86
C VAL A 118 -40.88 -8.10 3.08
N ASN A 119 -41.90 -8.63 3.75
CA ASN A 119 -43.10 -9.09 3.05
C ASN A 119 -43.93 -7.85 2.70
N SER A 120 -43.96 -7.46 1.43
CA SER A 120 -44.99 -6.53 0.93
C SER A 120 -46.03 -7.34 0.17
N ALA A 121 -47.20 -7.47 0.79
CA ALA A 121 -48.42 -7.88 0.12
C ALA A 121 -48.94 -6.76 -0.79
N ASP A 122 -49.72 -7.19 -1.78
CA ASP A 122 -50.68 -6.46 -2.61
C ASP A 122 -50.22 -5.82 -3.95
N ASP A 123 -50.61 -6.53 -5.01
CA ASP A 123 -51.11 -6.11 -6.33
C ASP A 123 -50.48 -4.91 -7.06
N GLU A 124 -49.61 -5.20 -8.04
CA GLU A 124 -49.91 -5.03 -9.48
C GLU A 124 -48.75 -5.60 -10.32
N GLN A 125 -49.08 -6.44 -11.31
CA GLN A 125 -48.10 -7.05 -12.21
C GLN A 125 -47.47 -6.01 -13.15
N VAL A 126 -46.36 -5.42 -12.72
CA VAL A 126 -45.38 -4.81 -13.64
C VAL A 126 -44.20 -5.77 -13.71
N GLN A 127 -44.00 -6.42 -14.87
CA GLN A 127 -42.76 -7.14 -15.18
C GLN A 127 -41.64 -6.12 -15.41
N GLY A 128 -41.13 -5.55 -14.33
CA GLY A 128 -40.03 -4.60 -14.33
C GLY A 128 -39.41 -4.52 -12.95
N LEU A 129 -38.09 -4.33 -12.89
CA LEU A 129 -37.37 -4.10 -11.65
C LEU A 129 -37.80 -2.74 -11.08
N ARG A 130 -38.55 -2.75 -9.97
CA ARG A 130 -38.96 -1.52 -9.28
C ARG A 130 -37.78 -1.02 -8.44
N LEU A 131 -37.20 0.11 -8.82
CA LEU A 131 -36.20 0.79 -8.03
C LEU A 131 -36.90 1.70 -7.04
N ASP A 132 -36.78 1.39 -5.75
CA ASP A 132 -37.24 2.27 -4.69
C ASP A 132 -36.10 3.22 -4.30
N PHE A 133 -36.37 4.51 -4.33
CA PHE A 133 -35.40 5.56 -4.00
C PHE A 133 -35.78 6.14 -2.64
N GLY A 134 -34.83 6.23 -1.72
CA GLY A 134 -35.00 6.87 -0.43
C GLY A 134 -35.34 8.35 -0.56
N GLU A 135 -35.72 8.99 0.55
CA GLU A 135 -36.07 10.42 0.59
C GLU A 135 -34.93 11.35 0.12
N ASP A 136 -33.70 10.85 0.08
CA ASP A 136 -32.48 11.50 -0.42
C ASP A 136 -32.19 11.26 -1.91
N GLY A 137 -33.02 10.46 -2.60
CA GLY A 137 -32.82 10.07 -3.98
C GLY A 137 -31.77 8.98 -4.18
N GLU A 138 -31.28 8.35 -3.11
CA GLU A 138 -30.41 7.18 -3.20
C GLU A 138 -31.23 5.89 -3.37
N LEU A 139 -30.66 4.88 -4.03
CA LEU A 139 -31.29 3.56 -4.12
C LEU A 139 -31.48 2.97 -2.71
N SER A 140 -32.69 2.52 -2.41
CA SER A 140 -33.02 1.94 -1.11
C SER A 140 -32.26 0.62 -0.89
N ASP A 141 -31.88 0.35 0.35
CA ASP A 141 -31.14 -0.86 0.71
C ASP A 141 -31.91 -2.15 0.39
N SER A 142 -33.26 -2.10 0.35
CA SER A 142 -34.12 -3.22 -0.06
C SER A 142 -34.09 -3.49 -1.57
N THR A 143 -33.92 -2.45 -2.38
CA THR A 143 -33.76 -2.58 -3.84
C THR A 143 -32.39 -3.17 -4.18
N LEU A 144 -31.35 -2.72 -3.48
CA LEU A 144 -29.97 -3.16 -3.68
C LEU A 144 -29.73 -4.61 -3.24
N SER A 145 -30.41 -5.06 -2.17
CA SER A 145 -30.38 -6.46 -1.76
C SER A 145 -31.08 -7.36 -2.78
N ALA A 146 -32.27 -6.98 -3.26
CA ALA A 146 -32.98 -7.72 -4.31
C ALA A 146 -32.18 -7.82 -5.63
N LEU A 147 -31.45 -6.75 -5.98
CA LEU A 147 -30.55 -6.72 -7.14
C LEU A 147 -29.34 -7.64 -7.02
N SER A 148 -28.86 -7.86 -5.79
CA SER A 148 -27.70 -8.71 -5.53
C SER A 148 -27.98 -10.20 -5.61
N GLU A 149 -29.23 -10.60 -5.37
CA GLU A 149 -29.69 -11.98 -5.48
C GLU A 149 -30.06 -12.37 -6.92
N TYR A 150 -30.17 -11.40 -7.83
CA TYR A 150 -30.55 -11.65 -9.21
C TYR A 150 -29.37 -12.23 -10.02
N PRO A 151 -29.47 -13.46 -10.56
CA PRO A 151 -28.38 -14.12 -11.28
C PRO A 151 -28.28 -13.55 -12.71
N GLY A 152 -27.64 -12.39 -12.83
CA GLY A 152 -27.31 -11.79 -14.12
C GLY A 152 -27.72 -10.32 -14.22
N LEU A 153 -26.90 -9.43 -13.65
CA LEU A 153 -27.03 -7.99 -13.83
C LEU A 153 -26.57 -7.59 -15.24
N THR A 154 -27.44 -7.84 -16.23
CA THR A 154 -27.15 -7.51 -17.64
C THR A 154 -27.15 -6.00 -17.88
N ASP A 155 -26.39 -5.55 -18.89
CA ASP A 155 -26.35 -4.13 -19.29
C ASP A 155 -27.76 -3.57 -19.54
N HIS A 156 -28.68 -4.37 -20.10
CA HIS A 156 -30.06 -3.95 -20.39
C HIS A 156 -30.91 -3.69 -19.14
N LEU A 157 -30.73 -4.50 -18.09
CA LEU A 157 -31.39 -4.30 -16.80
C LEU A 157 -30.88 -3.02 -16.12
N ILE A 158 -29.57 -2.80 -16.14
CA ILE A 158 -28.94 -1.59 -15.58
C ILE A 158 -29.36 -0.35 -16.36
N ASP A 159 -29.39 -0.42 -17.69
CA ASP A 159 -29.79 0.70 -18.53
C ASP A 159 -31.25 1.10 -18.30
N SER A 160 -32.13 0.11 -18.16
CA SER A 160 -33.55 0.34 -17.86
C SER A 160 -33.72 0.98 -16.49
N ALA A 161 -32.99 0.50 -15.48
CA ALA A 161 -32.90 1.08 -14.14
C ALA A 161 -32.43 2.55 -14.18
N LEU A 162 -31.37 2.86 -14.91
CA LEU A 162 -30.81 4.21 -15.04
C LEU A 162 -31.78 5.18 -15.72
N VAL A 163 -32.44 4.75 -16.80
CA VAL A 163 -33.43 5.58 -17.51
C VAL A 163 -34.61 5.93 -16.61
N VAL A 164 -35.10 4.97 -15.82
CA VAL A 164 -36.16 5.22 -14.82
C VAL A 164 -35.70 6.22 -13.76
N ALA A 165 -34.43 6.19 -13.36
CA ALA A 165 -33.82 7.14 -12.44
C ALA A 165 -33.57 8.53 -13.04
N GLY A 166 -33.85 8.74 -14.34
CA GLY A 166 -33.52 9.98 -15.06
C GLY A 166 -32.03 10.17 -15.30
N ILE A 167 -31.22 9.11 -15.20
CA ILE A 167 -29.77 9.13 -15.44
C ILE A 167 -29.50 8.57 -16.84
N GLU A 168 -28.77 9.32 -17.66
CA GLU A 168 -28.37 8.82 -18.99
C GLU A 168 -27.48 7.58 -18.87
N PRO A 169 -27.85 6.46 -19.52
CA PRO A 169 -27.03 5.25 -19.49
C PRO A 169 -25.66 5.48 -20.12
N GLY A 170 -24.62 5.22 -19.34
CA GLY A 170 -23.23 5.35 -19.78
C GLY A 170 -22.32 4.42 -19.00
N PHE A 171 -21.07 4.27 -19.44
CA PHE A 171 -20.09 3.37 -18.82
C PHE A 171 -19.97 3.60 -17.30
N TRP A 172 -19.83 4.86 -16.87
CA TRP A 172 -19.67 5.22 -15.46
C TRP A 172 -20.95 4.99 -14.64
N ALA A 173 -22.12 5.25 -15.21
CA ALA A 173 -23.40 5.00 -14.56
C ALA A 173 -23.59 3.49 -14.33
N ARG A 174 -23.27 2.66 -15.34
CA ARG A 174 -23.31 1.20 -15.20
C ARG A 174 -22.29 0.68 -14.19
N ALA A 175 -21.07 1.19 -14.23
CA ALA A 175 -20.01 0.80 -13.29
C ALA A 175 -20.39 1.15 -11.84
N ALA A 176 -20.97 2.33 -11.61
CA ALA A 176 -21.44 2.73 -10.29
C ALA A 176 -22.53 1.80 -9.75
N VAL A 177 -23.51 1.42 -10.59
CA VAL A 177 -24.57 0.46 -10.21
C VAL A 177 -23.95 -0.90 -9.86
N ARG A 178 -23.05 -1.44 -10.70
CA ARG A 178 -22.40 -2.73 -10.43
C ARG A 178 -21.58 -2.74 -9.15
N VAL A 179 -20.76 -1.71 -8.94
CA VAL A 179 -19.97 -1.56 -7.71
C VAL A 179 -20.88 -1.40 -6.50
N GLY A 180 -21.94 -0.60 -6.60
CA GLY A 180 -22.92 -0.37 -5.53
C GLY A 180 -23.67 -1.65 -5.14
N VAL A 181 -24.18 -2.39 -6.12
CA VAL A 181 -24.84 -3.69 -5.90
C VAL A 181 -23.87 -4.68 -5.27
N LYS A 182 -22.64 -4.81 -5.80
CA LYS A 182 -21.62 -5.71 -5.25
C LYS A 182 -21.20 -5.37 -3.82
N ALA A 183 -21.08 -4.08 -3.50
CA ALA A 183 -20.73 -3.61 -2.16
C ALA A 183 -21.87 -3.81 -1.13
N ARG A 184 -23.13 -3.81 -1.58
CA ARG A 184 -24.32 -3.92 -0.72
C ARG A 184 -25.01 -5.29 -0.79
N ALA A 185 -24.45 -6.25 -1.52
CA ALA A 185 -24.99 -7.60 -1.74
C ALA A 185 -25.13 -8.48 -0.48
N GLY A 186 -26.07 -8.20 0.43
CA GLY A 186 -26.46 -9.08 1.55
C GLY A 186 -25.40 -9.34 2.64
N SER A 187 -25.79 -9.98 3.75
CA SER A 187 -24.91 -10.24 4.91
C SER A 187 -23.69 -11.11 4.56
N ASN A 188 -23.80 -11.98 3.54
CA ASN A 188 -22.67 -12.73 2.98
C ASN A 188 -21.81 -11.91 1.97
N GLY A 189 -22.37 -10.91 1.28
CA GLY A 189 -21.61 -10.11 0.32
C GLY A 189 -20.92 -8.88 0.91
N LYS A 190 -21.37 -8.33 2.05
CA LYS A 190 -20.54 -7.37 2.82
C LYS A 190 -19.21 -8.00 3.23
N GLY A 191 -19.24 -9.25 3.72
CA GLY A 191 -18.05 -10.04 4.02
C GLY A 191 -17.20 -10.35 2.78
N ALA A 192 -17.83 -10.79 1.69
CA ALA A 192 -17.12 -11.09 0.44
C ALA A 192 -16.49 -9.83 -0.19
N TYR A 193 -17.16 -8.68 -0.16
CA TYR A 193 -16.64 -7.41 -0.66
C TYR A 193 -15.47 -6.90 0.18
N ILE A 194 -15.58 -6.99 1.52
CA ILE A 194 -14.47 -6.66 2.42
C ILE A 194 -13.26 -7.58 2.14
N GLN A 195 -13.48 -8.88 1.95
CA GLN A 195 -12.42 -9.83 1.57
C GLN A 195 -11.81 -9.51 0.20
N GLU A 196 -12.61 -9.07 -0.76
CA GLU A 196 -12.13 -8.62 -2.07
C GLU A 196 -11.28 -7.35 -1.95
N ILE A 197 -11.72 -6.35 -1.17
CA ILE A 197 -10.92 -5.16 -0.86
C ILE A 197 -9.59 -5.56 -0.22
N PHE A 198 -9.57 -6.53 0.70
CA PHE A 198 -8.33 -7.02 1.30
C PHE A 198 -7.40 -7.68 0.27
N ALA A 199 -7.96 -8.50 -0.63
CA ALA A 199 -7.21 -9.12 -1.71
C ALA A 199 -6.63 -8.06 -2.67
N GLN A 200 -7.39 -6.99 -2.94
CA GLN A 200 -6.96 -5.88 -3.77
C GLN A 200 -5.90 -5.01 -3.08
N PHE A 201 -6.05 -4.75 -1.77
CA PHE A 201 -5.07 -3.98 -0.97
C PHE A 201 -3.68 -4.60 -1.10
N SER A 202 -3.58 -5.94 -0.99
CA SER A 202 -2.31 -6.65 -1.12
C SER A 202 -1.65 -6.44 -2.48
N LYS A 203 -2.43 -6.47 -3.57
CA LYS A 203 -1.94 -6.22 -4.95
C LYS A 203 -1.56 -4.76 -5.16
N LEU A 204 -2.39 -3.82 -4.67
CA LEU A 204 -2.18 -2.39 -4.80
C LEU A 204 -0.90 -1.95 -4.09
N MET A 205 -0.56 -2.51 -2.92
CA MET A 205 0.67 -2.17 -2.21
C MET A 205 1.94 -2.36 -3.05
N PHE A 206 2.01 -3.40 -3.89
CA PHE A 206 3.17 -3.63 -4.77
C PHE A 206 3.25 -2.63 -5.93
N ILE A 207 2.10 -2.17 -6.45
CA ILE A 207 2.04 -1.18 -7.54
C ILE A 207 2.24 0.24 -6.99
N LEU A 208 1.72 0.52 -5.80
CA LEU A 208 1.81 1.82 -5.14
C LEU A 208 3.23 2.14 -4.69
N LEU A 209 4.08 1.13 -4.42
CA LEU A 209 5.46 1.35 -4.00
C LEU A 209 6.33 2.05 -5.06
N PRO A 210 6.45 1.55 -6.31
CA PRO A 210 7.19 2.26 -7.35
C PRO A 210 6.56 3.62 -7.71
N LEU A 211 5.24 3.78 -7.55
CA LEU A 211 4.55 5.06 -7.72
C LEU A 211 4.87 6.05 -6.60
N PHE A 212 4.91 5.62 -5.34
CA PHE A 212 5.33 6.44 -4.21
C PHE A 212 6.79 6.88 -4.36
N ALA A 213 7.66 5.95 -4.79
CA ALA A 213 9.06 6.27 -5.13
C ALA A 213 9.15 7.28 -6.29
N LEU A 214 8.27 7.16 -7.30
CA LEU A 214 8.19 8.10 -8.41
C LEU A 214 7.73 9.49 -7.95
N LEU A 215 6.70 9.59 -7.10
CA LEU A 215 6.27 10.85 -6.51
C LEU A 215 7.39 11.50 -5.70
N LEU A 216 8.11 10.71 -4.89
CA LEU A 216 9.29 11.18 -4.17
C LEU A 216 10.38 11.70 -5.11
N TYR A 217 10.68 10.96 -6.18
CA TYR A 217 11.66 11.35 -7.19
C TYR A 217 11.28 12.67 -7.86
N LEU A 218 10.02 12.81 -8.29
CA LEU A 218 9.49 14.03 -8.92
C LEU A 218 9.51 15.23 -7.97
N LEU A 219 9.15 15.03 -6.70
CA LEU A 219 9.22 16.11 -5.73
C LEU A 219 10.67 16.53 -5.51
N HIS A 220 11.61 15.59 -5.40
CA HIS A 220 13.02 15.82 -5.08
C HIS A 220 13.91 15.93 -6.33
N LEU A 221 13.36 16.42 -7.44
CA LEU A 221 14.15 16.79 -8.61
C LEU A 221 15.26 17.76 -8.22
N GLY A 222 16.46 17.54 -8.75
CA GLY A 222 17.66 18.31 -8.41
C GLY A 222 18.33 17.94 -7.09
N SER A 223 17.90 16.87 -6.41
CA SER A 223 18.60 16.35 -5.21
C SER A 223 19.93 15.65 -5.51
N GLY A 224 20.20 15.29 -6.77
CA GLY A 224 21.37 14.50 -7.17
C GLY A 224 21.26 13.00 -6.87
N LEU A 225 20.13 12.57 -6.30
CA LEU A 225 19.82 11.15 -6.04
C LEU A 225 19.13 10.53 -7.27
N TYR A 226 19.31 9.22 -7.46
CA TYR A 226 18.61 8.48 -8.52
C TYR A 226 17.28 7.91 -8.01
N TYR A 227 16.48 7.41 -8.94
CA TYR A 227 15.21 6.74 -8.63
C TYR A 227 15.37 5.60 -7.61
N THR A 228 16.51 4.88 -7.65
CA THR A 228 16.79 3.77 -6.73
C THR A 228 16.82 4.18 -5.27
N GLU A 229 17.31 5.37 -4.95
CA GLU A 229 17.42 5.91 -3.59
C GLU A 229 16.02 6.28 -3.06
N HIS A 230 15.17 6.85 -3.92
CA HIS A 230 13.76 7.09 -3.59
C HIS A 230 12.98 5.78 -3.44
N LEU A 231 13.29 4.76 -4.23
CA LEU A 231 12.72 3.42 -4.09
C LEU A 231 13.15 2.75 -2.77
N VAL A 232 14.42 2.89 -2.38
CA VAL A 232 14.91 2.43 -1.08
C VAL A 232 14.20 3.14 0.07
N PHE A 233 14.01 4.46 -0.03
CA PHE A 233 13.20 5.20 0.94
C PHE A 233 11.78 4.64 1.02
N ALA A 234 11.13 4.41 -0.12
CA ALA A 234 9.77 3.87 -0.20
C ALA A 234 9.65 2.51 0.50
N LEU A 235 10.60 1.60 0.26
CA LEU A 235 10.65 0.27 0.87
C LEU A 235 10.75 0.35 2.39
N TYR A 236 11.68 1.14 2.93
CA TYR A 236 11.85 1.31 4.37
C TYR A 236 10.65 2.02 5.02
N PHE A 237 10.09 3.04 4.38
CA PHE A 237 8.93 3.73 4.90
C PHE A 237 7.71 2.81 5.01
N HIS A 238 7.39 2.04 3.96
CA HIS A 238 6.27 1.09 4.01
C HIS A 238 6.52 -0.07 4.97
N THR A 239 7.76 -0.49 5.15
CA THR A 239 8.14 -1.45 6.22
C THR A 239 7.73 -0.91 7.59
N VAL A 240 8.01 0.36 7.89
CA VAL A 240 7.59 0.99 9.15
C VAL A 240 6.08 1.09 9.27
N VAL A 241 5.38 1.46 8.20
CA VAL A 241 3.91 1.49 8.19
C VAL A 241 3.33 0.11 8.50
N PHE A 242 3.85 -0.97 7.91
CA PHE A 242 3.41 -2.32 8.22
C PHE A 242 3.68 -2.72 9.67
N ILE A 243 4.84 -2.34 10.22
CA ILE A 243 5.14 -2.58 11.65
C ILE A 243 4.16 -1.80 12.54
N PHE A 244 3.88 -0.53 12.25
CA PHE A 244 2.93 0.29 12.99
C PHE A 244 1.51 -0.30 12.98
N ILE A 245 1.01 -0.71 11.80
CA ILE A 245 -0.31 -1.34 11.70
C ILE A 245 -0.30 -2.71 12.40
N ALA A 246 0.76 -3.51 12.26
CA ALA A 246 0.88 -4.80 12.94
C ALA A 246 0.85 -4.67 14.47
N VAL A 247 1.61 -3.72 15.03
CA VAL A 247 1.60 -3.43 16.47
C VAL A 247 0.21 -3.01 16.93
N ARG A 248 -0.49 -2.16 16.16
CA ARG A 248 -1.89 -1.77 16.45
C ARG A 248 -2.82 -2.99 16.46
N LEU A 249 -2.71 -3.88 15.46
CA LEU A 249 -3.53 -5.09 15.37
C LEU A 249 -3.31 -6.01 16.57
N VAL A 250 -2.06 -6.24 16.95
CA VAL A 250 -1.72 -7.07 18.12
C VAL A 250 -2.18 -6.41 19.42
N ALA A 251 -1.96 -5.10 19.59
CA ALA A 251 -2.36 -4.38 20.79
C ALA A 251 -3.88 -4.38 21.00
N GLY A 252 -4.67 -4.21 19.94
CA GLY A 252 -6.13 -4.31 20.01
C GLY A 252 -6.63 -5.70 20.45
N GLN A 253 -5.89 -6.76 20.11
CA GLN A 253 -6.23 -8.13 20.52
C GLN A 253 -5.78 -8.48 21.94
N LEU A 254 -4.71 -7.84 22.45
CA LEU A 254 -4.14 -8.16 23.77
C LEU A 254 -4.70 -7.28 24.90
N PHE A 255 -5.05 -6.03 24.59
CA PHE A 255 -5.31 -5.00 25.60
C PHE A 255 -6.68 -4.34 25.44
N GLU A 256 -7.49 -4.76 24.47
CA GLU A 256 -8.83 -4.18 24.18
C GLU A 256 -8.83 -2.64 24.11
N LEU A 257 -7.72 -2.06 23.64
CA LEU A 257 -7.56 -0.60 23.57
C LEU A 257 -8.53 -0.02 22.54
N GLU A 258 -9.07 1.17 22.83
CA GLU A 258 -9.79 1.98 21.84
C GLU A 258 -8.94 2.14 20.59
N ASP A 259 -9.54 1.97 19.40
CA ASP A 259 -8.81 1.98 18.12
C ASP A 259 -8.11 3.33 17.88
N PRO A 260 -6.77 3.41 18.06
CA PRO A 260 -6.06 4.67 18.04
C PRO A 260 -5.68 5.07 16.60
N ARG A 261 -6.57 4.84 15.62
CA ARG A 261 -6.32 5.04 14.18
C ARG A 261 -5.83 6.44 13.85
N ALA A 262 -6.40 7.47 14.47
CA ALA A 262 -6.02 8.87 14.26
C ALA A 262 -4.61 9.16 14.81
N VAL A 263 -4.32 8.65 16.00
CA VAL A 263 -3.01 8.80 16.65
C VAL A 263 -1.92 8.10 15.83
N LEU A 264 -2.19 6.88 15.36
CA LEU A 264 -1.25 6.14 14.51
C LEU A 264 -0.97 6.86 13.18
N THR A 265 -2.01 7.43 12.58
CA THR A 265 -1.89 8.25 11.37
C THR A 265 -0.99 9.45 11.62
N LEU A 266 -1.21 10.18 12.72
CA LEU A 266 -0.38 11.33 13.10
C LEU A 266 1.08 10.92 13.34
N ILE A 267 1.33 9.83 14.08
CA ILE A 267 2.69 9.29 14.31
C ILE A 267 3.36 8.95 12.98
N THR A 268 2.63 8.33 12.05
CA THR A 268 3.15 7.99 10.71
C THR A 268 3.54 9.22 9.91
N LEU A 269 2.72 10.29 9.96
CA LEU A 269 3.02 11.56 9.29
C LEU A 269 4.23 12.27 9.91
N ILE A 270 4.36 12.24 11.24
CA ILE A 270 5.54 12.75 11.95
C ILE A 270 6.79 11.96 11.55
N TYR A 271 6.70 10.63 11.54
CA TYR A 271 7.79 9.74 11.13
C TYR A 271 8.21 10.01 9.68
N LEU A 272 7.25 10.12 8.75
CA LEU A 272 7.53 10.41 7.34
C LEU A 272 8.28 11.74 7.19
N THR A 273 7.80 12.79 7.84
CA THR A 273 8.42 14.13 7.77
C THR A 273 9.82 14.14 8.35
N TRP A 274 10.02 13.50 9.50
CA TRP A 274 11.34 13.41 10.13
C TRP A 274 12.29 12.55 9.28
N SER A 275 11.84 11.38 8.84
CA SER A 275 12.63 10.48 7.99
C SER A 275 13.07 11.17 6.69
N MET A 276 12.17 11.90 6.02
CA MET A 276 12.50 12.69 4.83
C MET A 276 13.53 13.77 5.13
N ARG A 277 13.41 14.47 6.26
CA ARG A 277 14.38 15.50 6.67
C ARG A 277 15.78 14.90 6.79
N VAL A 278 15.91 13.75 7.44
CA VAL A 278 17.20 13.07 7.67
C VAL A 278 17.75 12.49 6.38
N ALA A 279 16.90 11.88 5.54
CA ALA A 279 17.30 11.26 4.29
C ALA A 279 17.76 12.25 3.22
N TYR A 280 17.05 13.38 3.08
CA TYR A 280 17.32 14.40 2.04
C TYR A 280 18.10 15.62 2.54
N GLN A 281 18.37 15.72 3.85
CA GLN A 281 19.15 16.79 4.47
C GLN A 281 18.62 18.20 4.14
N ARG A 282 17.30 18.38 4.14
CA ARG A 282 16.60 19.64 3.85
C ARG A 282 16.11 20.33 5.14
N PRO A 283 15.87 21.65 5.13
CA PRO A 283 15.24 22.34 6.26
C PRO A 283 13.80 21.87 6.48
N TRP A 284 13.29 22.06 7.71
CA TRP A 284 11.97 21.56 8.12
C TRP A 284 10.82 22.08 7.27
N TRP A 285 10.74 23.38 6.99
CA TRP A 285 9.62 23.97 6.25
C TRP A 285 9.50 23.39 4.84
N SER A 286 10.64 23.21 4.15
CA SER A 286 10.68 22.65 2.80
C SER A 286 10.28 21.18 2.82
N THR A 287 10.76 20.45 3.83
CA THR A 287 10.41 19.05 4.03
C THR A 287 8.93 18.89 4.32
N ALA A 288 8.36 19.67 5.24
CA ALA A 288 6.94 19.62 5.61
C ALA A 288 6.02 19.91 4.42
N LEU A 289 6.32 20.95 3.63
CA LEU A 289 5.54 21.26 2.42
C LEU A 289 5.57 20.09 1.42
N ARG A 290 6.74 19.52 1.18
CA ARG A 290 6.91 18.35 0.30
C ARG A 290 6.20 17.12 0.85
N THR A 291 6.20 16.92 2.17
CA THR A 291 5.44 15.84 2.80
C THR A 291 3.95 16.01 2.58
N ILE A 292 3.40 17.23 2.76
CA ILE A 292 1.97 17.50 2.55
C ILE A 292 1.59 17.20 1.10
N ILE A 293 2.37 17.72 0.13
CA ILE A 293 2.13 17.46 -1.30
C ILE A 293 2.22 15.96 -1.59
N LEU A 294 3.25 15.28 -1.07
CA LEU A 294 3.43 13.84 -1.24
C LEU A 294 2.23 13.05 -0.71
N VAL A 295 1.77 13.36 0.51
CA VAL A 295 0.66 12.67 1.16
C VAL A 295 -0.64 12.88 0.39
N VAL A 296 -0.93 14.11 -0.06
CA VAL A 296 -2.13 14.41 -0.85
C VAL A 296 -2.10 13.67 -2.19
N LEU A 297 -1.00 13.77 -2.93
CA LEU A 297 -0.87 13.07 -4.22
C LEU A 297 -0.93 11.55 -4.06
N TYR A 298 -0.28 11.02 -3.02
CA TYR A 298 -0.31 9.59 -2.75
C TYR A 298 -1.71 9.12 -2.35
N PHE A 299 -2.45 9.89 -1.55
CA PHE A 299 -3.82 9.59 -1.18
C PHE A 299 -4.76 9.57 -2.40
N ILE A 300 -4.61 10.52 -3.32
CA ILE A 300 -5.33 10.53 -4.59
C ILE A 300 -5.02 9.25 -5.40
N LEU A 301 -3.74 8.87 -5.52
CA LEU A 301 -3.35 7.63 -6.21
C LEU A 301 -3.96 6.37 -5.56
N VAL A 302 -4.02 6.33 -4.23
CA VAL A 302 -4.66 5.24 -3.49
C VAL A 302 -6.16 5.18 -3.82
N ILE A 303 -6.87 6.31 -3.76
CA ILE A 303 -8.31 6.36 -4.10
C ILE A 303 -8.54 5.90 -5.54
N LEU A 304 -7.76 6.40 -6.50
CA LEU A 304 -7.87 6.00 -7.90
C LEU A 304 -7.56 4.52 -8.10
N GLY A 305 -6.56 3.99 -7.39
CA GLY A 305 -6.20 2.57 -7.42
C GLY A 305 -7.32 1.67 -6.91
N PHE A 306 -7.92 2.01 -5.77
CA PHE A 306 -9.08 1.28 -5.23
C PHE A 306 -10.32 1.44 -6.11
N GLY A 307 -10.60 2.63 -6.63
CA GLY A 307 -11.72 2.88 -7.54
C GLY A 307 -11.59 2.06 -8.83
N ALA A 308 -10.41 2.04 -9.45
CA ALA A 308 -10.14 1.22 -10.63
C ALA A 308 -10.28 -0.28 -10.32
N ALA A 309 -9.79 -0.74 -9.17
CA ALA A 309 -9.90 -2.14 -8.78
C ALA A 309 -11.36 -2.56 -8.51
N ALA A 310 -12.16 -1.69 -7.87
CA ALA A 310 -13.59 -1.91 -7.65
C ALA A 310 -14.35 -2.00 -8.99
N VAL A 311 -14.09 -1.09 -9.93
CA VAL A 311 -14.69 -1.13 -11.26
C VAL A 311 -14.29 -2.40 -12.01
N LEU A 312 -13.01 -2.75 -12.04
CA LEU A 312 -12.55 -3.96 -12.73
C LEU A 312 -13.07 -5.26 -12.11
N GLY A 313 -13.30 -5.29 -10.80
CA GLY A 313 -13.87 -6.45 -10.12
C GLY A 313 -15.38 -6.57 -10.31
N ALA A 314 -16.06 -5.52 -10.74
CA ALA A 314 -17.51 -5.48 -10.92
C ALA A 314 -17.97 -5.92 -12.32
N PHE A 315 -17.03 -6.11 -13.26
CA PHE A 315 -17.24 -6.60 -14.62
C PHE A 315 -16.57 -7.97 -14.79
#